data_AF-A0A7Y5C759-F1
#
_entry.id   AF-A0A7Y5C759-F1
#
_cell.length_a   1.000
_cell.length_b   1.000
_cell.length_c   1.000
_cell.angle_alpha   90.00
_cell.angle_beta   90.00
_cell.angle_gamma   90.00
#
_symmetry.space_group_name_H-M   'P 1'
#
loop_
_entity.id
_entity.type
_entity.pdbx_description
1 polymer ?
#
loop_
_entity_poly.entity_id
_entity_poly.type
_entity_poly.pdbx_seq_one_letter_code
_entity_poly.pdbx_strand_id
1 'polypeptide(L)'
;MSALQTFRFRLEPDPEIPRFKRLHWELVDVPIADVLTRGVHPWDPDKHPSILDAFVQRMNCEEAKVTDLVPMGHSHDIIADSGYIWIDKSSSKFQRTLKAVQEGIYFVVGLSYVELLGIAKERLRARWSHGVAKTLAEKSHYGFQALRQFLKSKDKSIKLSSYDDIDGYDLGRILSLEDFEQHDKLLVSEGIPTQNFRLASALSQFADNDGRLRLVPEIRALTFAVIMKSDKPHVCGTHVQWHVTRTGKMLTFRPDLGNNSVAKRAAAEAFAMRYRVDDRRFVFRTTVDKLTEMLERNEGAPTFPSLNYTSKQGPPTATAEVEPSRVRAFHIGKYPTSRCSGDILREVLREHGVPMTGAKDKLVSKLAGLIADTYAKHQSDLDHFFAEHRFLRIASAPSSAADLPILEDMRYLRNLVLTAYVIRHLRGNAILEPSHENATYTVEELALALLEGKLAFTGALLRVA
;
A
#
# COMPACT_ATOMS: atom_id res chain seq x y z
N MET A 1 7.23 -23.01 -13.49
CA MET A 1 6.48 -23.22 -12.23
C MET A 1 6.56 -21.92 -11.44
N SER A 2 5.47 -21.16 -11.35
CA SER A 2 5.40 -20.01 -10.43
C SER A 2 5.00 -20.52 -9.04
N ALA A 3 5.91 -21.20 -8.36
CA ALA A 3 5.68 -21.61 -6.98
C ALA A 3 5.77 -20.37 -6.07
N LEU A 4 4.82 -20.23 -5.14
CA LEU A 4 4.95 -19.27 -4.06
C LEU A 4 6.08 -19.71 -3.15
N GLN A 5 6.81 -18.77 -2.56
CA GLN A 5 7.90 -19.08 -1.63
C GLN A 5 7.50 -18.71 -0.20
N THR A 6 8.17 -19.28 0.79
CA THR A 6 8.05 -18.91 2.21
C THR A 6 9.35 -19.18 2.95
N PHE A 7 9.53 -18.60 4.13
CA PHE A 7 10.65 -18.96 5.01
C PHE A 7 10.33 -20.24 5.77
N ARG A 8 11.29 -21.16 5.81
CA ARG A 8 11.29 -22.32 6.70
C ARG A 8 12.35 -22.12 7.77
N PHE A 9 11.96 -22.19 9.03
CA PHE A 9 12.80 -22.04 10.21
C PHE A 9 13.14 -23.40 10.82
N ARG A 10 14.37 -23.53 11.31
CA ARG A 10 14.83 -24.69 12.08
C ARG A 10 15.69 -24.21 13.24
N LEU A 11 15.76 -25.03 14.28
CA LEU A 11 16.69 -24.83 15.38
C LEU A 11 17.78 -25.88 15.30
N GLU A 12 19.01 -25.44 15.09
CA GLU A 12 20.18 -26.31 15.01
C GLU A 12 21.06 -26.11 16.26
N PRO A 13 21.63 -27.17 16.85
CA PRO A 13 22.58 -27.03 17.96
C PRO A 13 23.74 -26.12 17.58
N ASP A 14 24.15 -25.25 18.50
CA ASP A 14 25.35 -24.45 18.32
C ASP A 14 26.60 -25.38 18.32
N PRO A 15 27.56 -25.19 17.40
CA PRO A 15 28.73 -26.07 17.31
C PRO A 15 29.60 -26.03 18.57
N GLU A 16 29.65 -24.89 19.25
CA GLU A 16 30.46 -24.70 20.45
C GLU A 16 29.67 -24.94 21.74
N ILE A 17 28.35 -24.70 21.72
CA ILE A 17 27.44 -24.91 22.85
C ILE A 17 26.24 -25.79 22.43
N PRO A 18 26.39 -27.12 22.28
CA PRO A 18 25.31 -27.96 21.73
C PRO A 18 23.97 -27.93 22.52
N ARG A 19 24.01 -27.52 23.80
CA ARG A 19 22.80 -27.30 24.62
C ARG A 19 21.97 -26.09 24.15
N PHE A 20 22.61 -25.11 23.51
CA PHE A 20 21.96 -23.95 22.92
C PHE A 20 21.73 -24.19 21.44
N LYS A 21 20.66 -23.61 20.91
CA LYS A 21 20.31 -23.72 19.49
C LYS A 21 20.34 -22.37 18.82
N ARG A 22 20.71 -22.36 17.54
CA ARG A 22 20.69 -21.20 16.66
C ARG A 22 19.51 -21.31 15.71
N LEU A 23 18.91 -20.17 15.36
CA LEU A 23 17.90 -20.12 14.31
C LEU A 23 18.58 -20.30 12.96
N HIS A 24 18.12 -21.27 12.18
CA HIS A 24 18.46 -21.41 10.78
C HIS A 24 17.22 -21.16 9.93
N TRP A 25 17.39 -20.60 8.74
CA TRP A 25 16.28 -20.36 7.82
C TRP A 25 16.68 -20.49 6.36
N GLU A 26 15.71 -20.86 5.54
CA GLU A 26 15.84 -21.00 4.10
C GLU A 26 14.52 -20.62 3.40
N LEU A 27 14.58 -20.28 2.12
CA LEU A 27 13.38 -20.09 1.30
C LEU A 27 12.98 -21.42 0.68
N VAL A 28 11.70 -21.77 0.80
CA VAL A 28 11.13 -23.00 0.24
C VAL A 28 9.89 -22.69 -0.57
N ASP A 29 9.66 -23.49 -1.60
CA ASP A 29 8.42 -23.45 -2.36
C ASP A 29 7.25 -23.99 -1.52
N VAL A 30 6.09 -23.34 -1.64
CA VAL A 30 4.87 -23.70 -0.91
C VAL A 30 3.67 -23.77 -1.86
N PRO A 31 2.82 -24.81 -1.75
CA PRO A 31 1.57 -24.87 -2.47
C PRO A 31 0.61 -23.75 -2.04
N ILE A 32 -0.15 -23.18 -2.98
CA ILE A 32 -1.15 -22.16 -2.61
C ILE A 32 -2.25 -22.70 -1.69
N ALA A 33 -2.50 -24.01 -1.72
CA ALA A 33 -3.40 -24.66 -0.78
C ALA A 33 -2.97 -24.44 0.68
N ASP A 34 -1.68 -24.59 0.98
CA ASP A 34 -1.13 -24.39 2.32
C ASP A 34 -1.14 -22.92 2.73
N VAL A 35 -0.87 -22.01 1.79
CA VAL A 35 -1.01 -20.57 2.03
C VAL A 35 -2.44 -20.23 2.46
N LEU A 36 -3.45 -20.73 1.75
CA LEU A 36 -4.85 -20.39 2.02
C LEU A 36 -5.44 -21.10 3.24
N THR A 37 -5.11 -22.38 3.44
CA THR A 37 -5.78 -23.22 4.45
C THR A 37 -4.98 -23.36 5.74
N ARG A 38 -3.65 -23.29 5.68
CA ARG A 38 -2.76 -23.36 6.84
C ARG A 38 -2.16 -22.00 7.23
N GLY A 39 -2.48 -20.96 6.46
CA GLY A 39 -2.05 -19.58 6.74
C GLY A 39 -0.55 -19.37 6.57
N VAL A 40 0.12 -20.23 5.81
CA VAL A 40 1.55 -20.08 5.50
C VAL A 40 1.75 -18.78 4.76
N HIS A 41 2.66 -17.94 5.26
CA HIS A 41 2.89 -16.62 4.70
C HIS A 41 3.64 -16.73 3.37
N PRO A 42 3.07 -16.26 2.26
CA PRO A 42 3.77 -16.21 0.98
C PRO A 42 4.78 -15.06 1.02
N TRP A 43 6.04 -15.37 0.74
CA TRP A 43 7.13 -14.42 0.73
C TRP A 43 7.16 -13.66 -0.60
N ASP A 44 7.11 -12.34 -0.50
CA ASP A 44 7.30 -11.41 -1.60
C ASP A 44 7.99 -10.15 -1.04
N PRO A 45 9.23 -9.85 -1.44
CA PRO A 45 9.96 -8.69 -0.97
C PRO A 45 9.13 -7.41 -1.14
N ASP A 46 9.14 -6.55 -0.12
CA ASP A 46 8.53 -5.21 -0.15
C ASP A 46 6.99 -5.13 -0.28
N LYS A 47 6.27 -6.26 -0.33
CA LYS A 47 4.79 -6.27 -0.38
C LYS A 47 4.08 -6.42 0.97
N HIS A 48 4.81 -6.80 2.02
CA HIS A 48 4.24 -7.10 3.34
C HIS A 48 4.92 -6.31 4.46
N PRO A 49 4.75 -4.97 4.54
CA PRO A 49 5.51 -4.13 5.49
C PRO A 49 5.29 -4.50 6.97
N SER A 50 4.09 -4.97 7.32
CA SER A 50 3.75 -5.35 8.70
C SER A 50 4.34 -6.69 9.19
N ILE A 51 4.97 -7.47 8.30
CA ILE A 51 5.50 -8.81 8.66
C ILE A 51 6.59 -8.73 9.72
N LEU A 52 7.44 -7.71 9.62
CA LEU A 52 8.59 -7.50 10.49
C LEU A 52 8.13 -7.19 11.91
N ASP A 53 7.23 -6.21 12.05
CA ASP A 53 6.65 -5.82 13.34
C ASP A 53 5.95 -7.01 14.00
N ALA A 54 5.18 -7.77 13.22
CA ALA A 54 4.44 -8.92 13.70
C ALA A 54 5.34 -10.09 14.12
N PHE A 55 6.50 -10.27 13.47
CA PHE A 55 7.51 -11.24 13.85
C PHE A 55 8.23 -10.82 15.12
N VAL A 56 8.69 -9.57 15.20
CA VAL A 56 9.37 -9.00 16.38
C VAL A 56 8.46 -9.05 17.61
N GLN A 57 7.19 -8.68 17.45
CA GLN A 57 6.20 -8.75 18.53
C GLN A 57 6.06 -10.17 19.10
N ARG A 58 6.02 -11.20 18.23
CA ARG A 58 5.95 -12.61 18.66
C ARG A 58 7.24 -13.09 19.30
N MET A 59 8.39 -12.60 18.84
CA MET A 59 9.68 -12.92 19.46
C MET A 59 9.85 -12.24 20.83
N ASN A 60 9.16 -11.14 21.08
CA ASN A 60 9.22 -10.39 22.35
C ASN A 60 8.05 -10.71 23.30
N CYS A 61 7.13 -11.59 22.93
CA CYS A 61 6.08 -12.02 23.85
C CYS A 61 6.67 -12.75 25.06
N GLU A 62 5.98 -12.70 26.19
CA GLU A 62 6.45 -13.30 27.43
C GLU A 62 6.59 -14.82 27.30
N GLU A 63 5.76 -15.47 26.50
CA GLU A 63 5.82 -16.91 26.21
C GLU A 63 7.05 -17.31 25.39
N ALA A 64 7.72 -16.36 24.72
CA ALA A 64 8.97 -16.59 23.99
C ALA A 64 10.20 -16.40 24.88
N LYS A 65 10.09 -15.66 25.98
CA LYS A 65 11.20 -15.31 26.87
C LYS A 65 11.50 -16.42 27.87
N VAL A 66 12.76 -16.45 28.32
CA VAL A 66 13.15 -17.33 29.43
C VAL A 66 12.97 -16.53 30.72
N THR A 67 11.87 -16.74 31.44
CA THR A 67 11.42 -15.90 32.57
C THR A 67 12.50 -15.67 33.62
N ASP A 68 13.23 -16.72 34.02
CA ASP A 68 14.31 -16.64 35.03
C ASP A 68 15.48 -15.74 34.61
N LEU A 69 15.66 -15.53 33.30
CA LEU A 69 16.76 -14.77 32.71
C LEU A 69 16.39 -13.31 32.43
N VAL A 70 15.10 -12.95 32.47
CA VAL A 70 14.63 -11.59 32.22
C VAL A 70 15.19 -10.59 33.23
N PRO A 71 15.12 -10.81 34.57
CA PRO A 71 15.64 -9.85 35.55
C PRO A 71 17.16 -9.63 35.45
N MET A 72 17.88 -10.61 34.89
CA MET A 72 19.33 -10.56 34.70
C MET A 72 19.73 -9.91 33.37
N GLY A 73 18.78 -9.53 32.53
CA GLY A 73 19.02 -8.90 31.22
C GLY A 73 19.36 -9.88 30.10
N HIS A 74 19.22 -11.20 30.35
CA HIS A 74 19.59 -12.26 29.40
C HIS A 74 18.43 -12.71 28.49
N SER A 75 17.27 -12.06 28.57
CA SER A 75 16.11 -12.33 27.70
C SER A 75 15.38 -11.01 27.34
N HIS A 76 16.15 -10.01 26.92
CA HIS A 76 15.65 -8.66 26.60
C HIS A 76 15.02 -8.59 25.21
N ASP A 77 14.17 -7.59 24.99
CA ASP A 77 13.43 -7.38 23.73
C ASP A 77 14.38 -7.17 22.55
N ILE A 78 14.04 -7.78 21.41
CA ILE A 78 14.70 -7.52 20.13
C ILE A 78 14.09 -6.31 19.46
N ILE A 79 14.94 -5.57 18.75
CA ILE A 79 14.54 -4.42 17.95
C ILE A 79 14.73 -4.81 16.48
N ALA A 80 13.76 -4.47 15.65
CA ALA A 80 13.88 -4.63 14.20
C ALA A 80 15.12 -3.88 13.69
N ASP A 81 15.85 -4.48 12.75
CA ASP A 81 17.02 -3.81 12.16
C ASP A 81 16.57 -2.51 11.44
N SER A 82 17.03 -1.37 11.97
CA SER A 82 16.80 -0.03 11.43
C SER A 82 17.86 0.39 10.41
N GLY A 83 18.84 -0.48 10.13
CA GLY A 83 19.98 -0.23 9.26
C GLY A 83 19.58 0.34 7.90
N TYR A 84 20.30 1.39 7.49
CA TYR A 84 20.13 2.04 6.19
C TYR A 84 20.41 1.04 5.05
N ILE A 85 19.64 1.18 3.96
CA ILE A 85 19.59 0.31 2.76
C ILE A 85 20.97 0.11 2.07
N TRP A 86 21.97 0.92 2.40
CA TRP A 86 23.27 0.94 1.72
C TRP A 86 24.23 -0.21 2.08
N ILE A 87 23.97 -0.97 3.15
CA ILE A 87 24.87 -2.03 3.62
C ILE A 87 24.68 -3.34 2.85
N ASP A 88 23.47 -3.61 2.36
CA ASP A 88 23.16 -4.77 1.51
C ASP A 88 21.87 -4.52 0.72
N LYS A 89 22.02 -4.14 -0.56
CA LYS A 89 20.87 -3.88 -1.45
C LYS A 89 20.11 -5.16 -1.84
N SER A 90 20.66 -6.34 -1.58
CA SER A 90 20.09 -7.61 -2.02
C SER A 90 19.15 -8.25 -0.99
N SER A 91 19.19 -7.81 0.27
CA SER A 91 18.36 -8.36 1.35
C SER A 91 17.26 -7.40 1.81
N SER A 92 16.06 -7.94 2.00
CA SER A 92 14.94 -7.21 2.62
C SER A 92 15.22 -6.92 4.10
N LYS A 93 14.53 -5.91 4.68
CA LYS A 93 14.58 -5.61 6.13
C LYS A 93 14.29 -6.84 7.00
N PHE A 94 13.35 -7.67 6.56
CA PHE A 94 12.99 -8.91 7.25
C PHE A 94 14.15 -9.91 7.27
N GLN A 95 14.81 -10.16 6.13
CA GLN A 95 15.95 -11.06 6.05
C GLN A 95 17.13 -10.59 6.92
N ARG A 96 17.42 -9.29 6.96
CA ARG A 96 18.44 -8.75 7.86
C ARG A 96 18.09 -8.95 9.33
N THR A 97 16.82 -8.79 9.68
CA THR A 97 16.35 -9.06 11.05
C THR A 97 16.48 -10.55 11.38
N LEU A 98 16.14 -11.46 10.45
CA LEU A 98 16.35 -12.90 10.63
C LEU A 98 17.83 -13.24 10.83
N LYS A 99 18.73 -12.61 10.08
CA LYS A 99 20.18 -12.77 10.25
C LYS A 99 20.65 -12.27 11.63
N ALA A 100 20.19 -11.10 12.06
CA ALA A 100 20.50 -10.58 13.40
C ALA A 100 19.98 -11.49 14.51
N VAL A 101 18.80 -12.11 14.34
CA VAL A 101 18.26 -13.11 15.28
C VAL A 101 19.12 -14.37 15.28
N GLN A 102 19.51 -14.88 14.12
CA GLN A 102 20.38 -16.06 13.98
C GLN A 102 21.73 -15.86 14.68
N GLU A 103 22.36 -14.69 14.52
CA GLU A 103 23.67 -14.36 15.10
C GLU A 103 23.58 -13.88 16.56
N GLY A 104 22.46 -13.26 16.95
CA GLY A 104 22.32 -12.54 18.21
C GLY A 104 21.43 -13.20 19.26
N ILE A 105 20.84 -14.37 18.99
CA ILE A 105 19.96 -15.07 19.93
C ILE A 105 20.26 -16.57 20.01
N TYR A 106 20.23 -17.10 21.24
CA TYR A 106 20.19 -18.52 21.51
C TYR A 106 18.79 -19.01 21.88
N PHE A 107 18.41 -20.19 21.38
CA PHE A 107 17.17 -20.87 21.71
C PHE A 107 17.42 -22.06 22.63
N VAL A 108 16.63 -22.20 23.70
CA VAL A 108 16.81 -23.22 24.75
C VAL A 108 15.48 -23.88 25.12
N VAL A 109 15.49 -25.17 25.52
CA VAL A 109 14.27 -25.86 25.97
C VAL A 109 13.87 -25.40 27.38
N GLY A 110 14.87 -25.09 28.20
CA GLY A 110 14.77 -24.50 29.54
C GLY A 110 16.18 -24.13 29.99
N LEU A 111 16.32 -23.05 30.74
CA LEU A 111 17.61 -22.58 31.23
C LEU A 111 17.42 -21.66 32.43
N SER A 112 17.92 -22.08 33.59
CA SER A 112 18.01 -21.20 34.76
C SER A 112 19.28 -20.35 34.73
N TYR A 113 19.32 -19.28 35.53
CA TYR A 113 20.54 -18.47 35.67
C TYR A 113 21.74 -19.27 36.22
N VAL A 114 21.49 -20.17 37.17
CA VAL A 114 22.52 -21.02 37.77
C VAL A 114 23.13 -21.96 36.73
N GLU A 115 22.31 -22.56 35.87
CA GLU A 115 22.79 -23.40 34.78
C GLU A 115 23.57 -22.58 33.74
N LEU A 116 23.09 -21.39 33.37
CA LEU A 116 23.79 -20.49 32.46
C LEU A 116 25.18 -20.13 32.98
N LEU A 117 25.28 -19.77 34.27
CA LEU A 117 26.54 -19.49 34.94
C LEU A 117 27.46 -20.72 34.96
N GLY A 118 26.90 -21.91 35.23
CA GLY A 118 27.63 -23.18 35.17
C GLY A 118 28.27 -23.42 33.80
N ILE A 119 27.49 -23.29 32.73
CA ILE A 119 27.96 -23.44 31.34
C ILE A 119 29.04 -22.40 31.02
N ALA A 120 28.87 -21.15 31.47
CA ALA A 120 29.86 -20.10 31.27
C ALA A 120 31.19 -20.42 31.97
N LYS A 121 31.14 -20.88 33.24
CA LYS A 121 32.32 -21.28 34.02
C LYS A 121 33.04 -22.48 33.38
N GLU A 122 32.30 -23.49 32.94
CA GLU A 122 32.87 -24.66 32.23
C GLU A 122 33.63 -24.24 30.97
N ARG A 123 33.03 -23.36 30.17
CA ARG A 123 33.69 -22.83 28.96
C ARG A 123 34.92 -22.00 29.28
N LEU A 124 34.85 -21.12 30.28
CA LEU A 124 35.99 -20.32 30.70
C LEU A 124 37.14 -21.21 31.21
N ARG A 125 36.84 -22.29 31.95
CA ARG A 125 37.84 -23.30 32.36
C ARG A 125 38.48 -23.97 31.15
N ALA A 126 37.68 -24.41 30.18
CA ALA A 126 38.19 -25.13 29.01
C ALA A 126 39.15 -24.28 28.14
N ARG A 127 38.97 -22.96 28.11
CA ARG A 127 39.83 -22.01 27.36
C ARG A 127 40.68 -21.11 28.26
N TRP A 128 40.88 -21.51 29.51
CA TRP A 128 41.59 -20.70 30.50
C TRP A 128 43.00 -20.37 30.01
N SER A 129 43.36 -19.09 30.04
CA SER A 129 44.63 -18.59 29.54
C SER A 129 44.94 -17.24 30.17
N HIS A 130 46.20 -16.77 30.04
CA HIS A 130 46.60 -15.42 30.42
C HIS A 130 45.61 -14.36 29.91
N GLY A 131 45.23 -14.40 28.63
CA GLY A 131 44.32 -13.41 28.03
C GLY A 131 42.93 -13.39 28.66
N VAL A 132 42.36 -14.56 28.96
CA VAL A 132 41.05 -14.66 29.64
C VAL A 132 41.15 -14.15 31.07
N ALA A 133 42.17 -14.57 31.82
CA ALA A 133 42.41 -14.13 33.18
C ALA A 133 42.63 -12.62 33.27
N LYS A 134 43.42 -12.04 32.34
CA LYS A 134 43.66 -10.60 32.22
C LYS A 134 42.35 -9.85 31.97
N THR A 135 41.56 -10.29 30.99
CA THR A 135 40.28 -9.66 30.64
C THR A 135 39.32 -9.64 31.82
N LEU A 136 39.22 -10.75 32.56
CA LEU A 136 38.38 -10.83 33.76
C LEU A 136 38.90 -9.90 34.86
N ALA A 137 40.21 -9.88 35.13
CA ALA A 137 40.81 -9.02 36.15
C ALA A 137 40.62 -7.53 35.86
N GLU A 138 40.83 -7.11 34.61
CA GLU A 138 40.65 -5.71 34.19
C GLU A 138 39.19 -5.25 34.29
N LYS A 139 38.24 -6.13 33.95
CA LYS A 139 36.81 -5.82 34.01
C LYS A 139 36.23 -5.91 35.42
N SER A 140 36.78 -6.76 36.31
CA SER A 140 36.32 -6.86 37.70
C SER A 140 36.93 -5.77 38.59
N HIS A 141 38.16 -5.31 38.29
CA HIS A 141 38.87 -4.30 39.06
C HIS A 141 39.21 -3.08 38.21
N TYR A 142 38.25 -2.16 38.10
CA TYR A 142 38.41 -0.94 37.34
C TYR A 142 39.55 -0.05 37.87
N GLY A 143 40.53 0.21 37.00
CA GLY A 143 41.64 1.12 37.27
C GLY A 143 42.89 0.42 37.83
N PHE A 144 44.05 0.98 37.49
CA PHE A 144 45.34 0.35 37.71
C PHE A 144 45.61 0.00 39.18
N GLN A 145 45.23 0.88 40.11
CA GLN A 145 45.48 0.64 41.53
C GLN A 145 44.64 -0.50 42.11
N ALA A 146 43.36 -0.60 41.73
CA ALA A 146 42.48 -1.68 42.16
C ALA A 146 42.99 -3.02 41.62
N LEU A 147 43.31 -3.07 40.32
CA LEU A 147 43.89 -4.24 39.67
C LEU A 147 45.22 -4.65 40.31
N ARG A 148 46.12 -3.69 40.54
CA ARG A 148 47.42 -3.93 41.20
C ARG A 148 47.26 -4.47 42.62
N GLN A 149 46.34 -3.92 43.40
CA GLN A 149 46.06 -4.41 44.75
C GLN A 149 45.52 -5.84 44.72
N PHE A 150 44.59 -6.13 43.82
CA PHE A 150 44.05 -7.47 43.63
C PHE A 150 45.14 -8.48 43.24
N LEU A 151 45.93 -8.19 42.19
CA LEU A 151 47.01 -9.08 41.74
C LEU A 151 48.05 -9.32 42.84
N LYS A 152 48.45 -8.28 43.57
CA LYS A 152 49.37 -8.41 44.72
C LYS A 152 48.80 -9.19 45.90
N SER A 153 47.47 -9.21 46.06
CA SER A 153 46.82 -10.04 47.08
C SER A 153 46.90 -11.52 46.77
N LYS A 154 46.98 -11.87 45.48
CA LYS A 154 47.11 -13.25 44.99
C LYS A 154 48.56 -13.71 44.94
N ASP A 155 49.46 -12.86 44.44
CA ASP A 155 50.90 -13.12 44.45
C ASP A 155 51.68 -11.85 44.80
N LYS A 156 52.34 -11.88 45.96
CA LYS A 156 53.13 -10.75 46.50
C LYS A 156 54.41 -10.49 45.72
N SER A 157 54.88 -11.44 44.91
CA SER A 157 56.10 -11.32 44.10
C SER A 157 55.93 -10.42 42.88
N ILE A 158 54.69 -10.16 42.47
CA ILE A 158 54.38 -9.33 41.30
C ILE A 158 54.76 -7.87 41.56
N LYS A 159 55.62 -7.34 40.69
CA LYS A 159 56.02 -5.94 40.65
C LYS A 159 55.37 -5.27 39.44
N LEU A 160 54.33 -4.47 39.70
CA LEU A 160 53.63 -3.66 38.71
C LEU A 160 53.83 -2.16 39.04
N SER A 161 54.28 -1.42 38.04
CA SER A 161 54.42 0.04 38.00
C SER A 161 53.48 0.68 36.97
N SER A 162 53.12 -0.04 35.90
CA SER A 162 52.16 0.37 34.86
C SER A 162 51.34 -0.83 34.34
N TYR A 163 50.36 -0.58 33.47
CA TYR A 163 49.58 -1.66 32.81
C TYR A 163 50.44 -2.55 31.91
N ASP A 164 51.49 -2.00 31.30
CA ASP A 164 52.38 -2.74 30.38
C ASP A 164 53.13 -3.86 31.12
N ASP A 165 53.36 -3.69 32.43
CA ASP A 165 54.03 -4.70 33.26
C ASP A 165 53.20 -5.97 33.43
N ILE A 166 51.87 -5.91 33.20
CA ILE A 166 50.94 -7.03 33.42
C ILE A 166 51.20 -8.14 32.40
N ASP A 167 51.55 -7.78 31.16
CA ASP A 167 51.83 -8.75 30.08
C ASP A 167 53.12 -9.54 30.32
N GLY A 168 53.97 -9.08 31.25
CA GLY A 168 55.15 -9.82 31.71
C GLY A 168 54.85 -11.01 32.63
N TYR A 169 53.62 -11.19 33.08
CA TYR A 169 53.22 -12.27 34.00
C TYR A 169 52.17 -13.19 33.37
N ASP A 170 52.29 -14.50 33.57
CA ASP A 170 51.24 -15.46 33.16
C ASP A 170 50.10 -15.47 34.20
N LEU A 171 49.18 -14.50 34.07
CA LEU A 171 47.98 -14.41 34.91
C LEU A 171 47.12 -15.69 34.90
N GLY A 172 47.21 -16.53 33.86
CA GLY A 172 46.49 -17.80 33.81
C GLY A 172 46.98 -18.82 34.84
N ARG A 173 48.21 -18.67 35.33
CA ARG A 173 48.78 -19.50 36.42
C ARG A 173 48.60 -18.89 37.80
N ILE A 174 48.45 -17.57 37.87
CA ILE A 174 48.36 -16.81 39.12
C ILE A 174 46.91 -16.74 39.60
N LEU A 175 45.97 -16.61 38.66
CA LEU A 175 44.55 -16.50 38.92
C LEU A 175 43.83 -17.79 38.57
N SER A 176 42.70 -17.98 39.22
CA SER A 176 41.73 -19.05 39.03
C SER A 176 40.36 -18.45 38.73
N LEU A 177 39.39 -19.27 38.30
CA LEU A 177 38.02 -18.78 38.13
C LEU A 177 37.35 -18.45 39.46
N GLU A 178 37.75 -19.14 40.52
CA GLU A 178 37.23 -19.00 41.87
C GLU A 178 37.49 -17.58 42.42
N ASP A 179 38.54 -16.91 41.93
CA ASP A 179 38.85 -15.52 42.26
C ASP A 179 37.79 -14.51 41.76
N PHE A 180 36.91 -14.94 40.86
CA PHE A 180 35.87 -14.11 40.23
C PHE A 180 34.44 -14.53 40.62
N GLU A 181 34.25 -15.38 41.63
CA GLU A 181 32.93 -15.93 42.00
C GLU A 181 31.85 -14.90 42.35
N GLN A 182 32.24 -13.68 42.75
CA GLN A 182 31.29 -12.60 43.04
C GLN A 182 30.86 -11.80 41.79
N HIS A 183 31.42 -12.12 40.62
CA HIS A 183 31.21 -11.41 39.37
C HIS A 183 30.45 -12.24 38.34
N ASP A 184 29.33 -12.86 38.75
CA ASP A 184 28.56 -13.80 37.91
C ASP A 184 28.20 -13.24 36.53
N LYS A 185 27.76 -11.98 36.45
CA LYS A 185 27.43 -11.32 35.17
C LYS A 185 28.63 -11.23 34.23
N LEU A 186 29.82 -10.95 34.78
CA LEU A 186 31.06 -10.88 34.02
C LEU A 186 31.47 -12.28 33.52
N LEU A 187 31.34 -13.29 34.38
CA LEU A 187 31.62 -14.67 34.00
C LEU A 187 30.72 -15.15 32.87
N VAL A 188 29.42 -14.83 32.93
CA VAL A 188 28.48 -15.12 31.84
C VAL A 188 28.86 -14.34 30.58
N SER A 189 29.19 -13.04 30.70
CA SER A 189 29.46 -12.20 29.55
C SER A 189 30.71 -12.58 28.78
N GLU A 190 31.76 -12.99 29.49
CA GLU A 190 32.96 -13.50 28.84
C GLU A 190 32.71 -14.92 28.34
N GLY A 191 32.13 -15.80 29.17
CA GLY A 191 31.97 -17.24 28.87
C GLY A 191 31.06 -17.58 27.70
N ILE A 192 30.03 -16.77 27.47
CA ILE A 192 29.01 -17.00 26.43
C ILE A 192 29.03 -15.87 25.40
N PRO A 193 29.21 -16.17 24.10
CA PRO A 193 29.30 -15.12 23.05
C PRO A 193 28.04 -14.26 22.91
N THR A 194 26.88 -14.85 23.17
CA THR A 194 25.57 -14.23 22.95
C THR A 194 24.74 -14.33 24.20
N GLN A 195 24.25 -13.19 24.68
CA GLN A 195 23.60 -13.09 25.99
C GLN A 195 22.07 -12.98 25.92
N ASN A 196 21.47 -13.05 24.74
CA ASN A 196 20.02 -13.00 24.58
C ASN A 196 19.47 -14.39 24.30
N PHE A 197 18.55 -14.85 25.14
CA PHE A 197 17.97 -16.19 25.09
C PHE A 197 16.47 -16.16 24.82
N ARG A 198 15.98 -17.19 24.16
CA ARG A 198 14.55 -17.45 23.91
C ARG A 198 14.24 -18.92 24.14
N LEU A 199 12.99 -19.21 24.48
CA LEU A 199 12.52 -20.60 24.53
C LEU A 199 12.47 -21.18 23.11
N ALA A 200 12.87 -22.43 22.95
CA ALA A 200 12.79 -23.15 21.68
C ALA A 200 11.34 -23.28 21.20
N SER A 201 10.38 -23.32 22.14
CA SER A 201 8.94 -23.29 21.86
C SER A 201 8.47 -21.99 21.23
N ALA A 202 9.24 -20.89 21.30
CA ALA A 202 8.90 -19.61 20.69
C ALA A 202 8.66 -19.71 19.18
N LEU A 203 9.30 -20.67 18.48
CA LEU A 203 9.08 -20.89 17.06
C LEU A 203 7.61 -21.14 16.73
N SER A 204 6.87 -21.82 17.61
CA SER A 204 5.45 -22.11 17.38
C SER A 204 4.57 -20.86 17.30
N GLN A 205 5.05 -19.71 17.77
CA GLN A 205 4.35 -18.43 17.70
C GLN A 205 4.31 -17.87 16.28
N PHE A 206 5.33 -18.14 15.46
CA PHE A 206 5.48 -17.59 14.11
C PHE A 206 5.76 -18.64 13.02
N ALA A 207 5.76 -19.92 13.36
CA ALA A 207 5.93 -21.03 12.42
C ALA A 207 4.80 -22.05 12.52
N ASP A 208 4.60 -22.82 11.46
CA ASP A 208 3.77 -24.03 11.48
C ASP A 208 4.59 -25.27 11.92
N ASN A 209 3.95 -26.44 11.94
CA ASN A 209 4.59 -27.69 12.37
C ASN A 209 5.75 -28.13 11.45
N ASP A 210 5.80 -27.63 10.21
CA ASP A 210 6.86 -27.90 9.24
C ASP A 210 7.96 -26.82 9.29
N GLY A 211 7.87 -25.90 10.27
CA GLY A 211 8.79 -24.77 10.45
C GLY A 211 8.51 -23.60 9.51
N ARG A 212 7.43 -23.61 8.72
CA ARG A 212 7.16 -22.56 7.71
C ARG A 212 6.53 -21.34 8.35
N LEU A 213 6.91 -20.16 7.89
CA LEU A 213 6.43 -18.88 8.42
C LEU A 213 4.91 -18.81 8.38
N ARG A 214 4.29 -18.65 9.56
CA ARG A 214 2.85 -18.61 9.73
C ARG A 214 2.50 -17.64 10.85
N LEU A 215 1.75 -16.60 10.51
CA LEU A 215 1.34 -15.56 11.46
C LEU A 215 -0.18 -15.53 11.67
N VAL A 216 -0.94 -16.17 10.77
CA VAL A 216 -2.39 -16.33 10.90
C VAL A 216 -2.76 -17.78 10.68
N PRO A 217 -3.87 -18.28 11.25
CA PRO A 217 -4.29 -19.67 11.06
C PRO A 217 -4.69 -19.97 9.62
N GLU A 218 -5.23 -18.99 8.90
CA GLU A 218 -5.68 -19.16 7.52
C GLU A 218 -5.72 -17.82 6.76
N ILE A 219 -5.65 -17.89 5.43
CA ILE A 219 -5.76 -16.72 4.54
C ILE A 219 -7.05 -16.88 3.72
N ARG A 220 -7.94 -15.90 3.86
CA ARG A 220 -9.30 -15.94 3.27
C ARG A 220 -9.46 -15.08 2.02
N ALA A 221 -8.50 -14.22 1.69
CA ALA A 221 -8.60 -13.33 0.55
C ALA A 221 -7.25 -13.21 -0.18
N LEU A 222 -7.33 -13.10 -1.50
CA LEU A 222 -6.19 -12.82 -2.37
C LEU A 222 -6.67 -12.04 -3.61
N THR A 223 -5.75 -11.39 -4.31
CA THR A 223 -5.97 -10.82 -5.64
C THR A 223 -5.23 -11.65 -6.67
N PHE A 224 -5.92 -12.10 -7.71
CA PHE A 224 -5.38 -12.91 -8.79
C PHE A 224 -5.34 -12.07 -10.07
N ALA A 225 -4.14 -11.77 -10.57
CA ALA A 225 -3.93 -10.95 -11.75
C ALA A 225 -3.76 -11.84 -12.99
N VAL A 226 -4.60 -11.65 -13.99
CA VAL A 226 -4.60 -12.41 -15.26
C VAL A 226 -4.28 -11.45 -16.40
N ILE A 227 -3.34 -11.83 -17.26
CA ILE A 227 -3.02 -11.11 -18.50
C ILE A 227 -3.43 -12.00 -19.67
N MET A 228 -4.53 -11.65 -20.35
CA MET A 228 -4.94 -12.36 -21.56
C MET A 228 -4.20 -11.79 -22.76
N LYS A 229 -3.33 -12.60 -23.38
CA LYS A 229 -2.56 -12.22 -24.56
C LYS A 229 -3.50 -11.91 -25.72
N SER A 230 -3.16 -10.88 -26.50
CA SER A 230 -3.82 -10.59 -27.76
C SER A 230 -3.23 -11.45 -28.87
N ASP A 231 -4.05 -11.87 -29.82
CA ASP A 231 -3.60 -12.58 -31.04
C ASP A 231 -2.79 -11.66 -31.97
N LYS A 232 -2.78 -10.34 -31.71
CA LYS A 232 -2.03 -9.35 -32.47
C LYS A 232 -0.70 -9.04 -31.78
N PRO A 233 0.46 -9.16 -32.47
CA PRO A 233 1.79 -9.06 -31.87
C PRO A 233 2.18 -7.68 -31.29
N HIS A 234 1.37 -6.63 -31.55
CA HIS A 234 1.63 -5.25 -31.08
C HIS A 234 0.54 -4.70 -30.15
N VAL A 235 -0.41 -5.53 -29.71
CA VAL A 235 -1.47 -5.10 -28.80
C VAL A 235 -1.17 -5.64 -27.41
N CYS A 236 -0.99 -4.74 -26.44
CA CYS A 236 -0.86 -5.11 -25.04
C CYS A 236 -2.05 -6.00 -24.62
N GLY A 237 -1.74 -7.12 -23.94
CA GLY A 237 -2.76 -8.04 -23.45
C GLY A 237 -3.77 -7.36 -22.52
N THR A 238 -4.98 -7.92 -22.45
CA THR A 238 -6.02 -7.39 -21.55
C THR A 238 -5.75 -7.88 -20.13
N HIS A 239 -5.52 -6.95 -19.22
CA HIS A 239 -5.29 -7.24 -17.80
C HIS A 239 -6.61 -7.23 -17.02
N VAL A 240 -6.90 -8.33 -16.32
CA VAL A 240 -8.06 -8.48 -15.43
C VAL A 240 -7.56 -8.85 -14.03
N GLN A 241 -7.87 -8.02 -13.04
CA GLN A 241 -7.65 -8.34 -11.64
C GLN A 241 -8.90 -9.01 -11.08
N TRP A 242 -8.70 -10.08 -10.31
CA TRP A 242 -9.76 -10.81 -9.65
C TRP A 242 -9.58 -10.73 -8.15
N HIS A 243 -10.57 -10.22 -7.44
CA HIS A 243 -10.61 -10.28 -5.99
C HIS A 243 -11.28 -11.59 -5.56
N VAL A 244 -10.51 -12.43 -4.91
CA VAL A 244 -10.89 -13.79 -4.59
C VAL A 244 -11.10 -13.91 -3.09
N THR A 245 -12.25 -14.43 -2.69
CA THR A 245 -12.58 -14.73 -1.29
C THR A 245 -12.80 -16.22 -1.11
N ARG A 246 -12.26 -16.80 -0.03
CA ARG A 246 -12.40 -18.22 0.30
C ARG A 246 -13.46 -18.44 1.37
N THR A 247 -14.29 -19.46 1.18
CA THR A 247 -15.22 -19.99 2.18
C THR A 247 -15.10 -21.51 2.18
N GLY A 248 -14.47 -22.08 3.21
CA GLY A 248 -14.11 -23.49 3.23
C GLY A 248 -13.12 -23.82 2.09
N LYS A 249 -13.46 -24.81 1.26
CA LYS A 249 -12.67 -25.20 0.07
C LYS A 249 -13.04 -24.44 -1.22
N MET A 250 -14.06 -23.59 -1.16
CA MET A 250 -14.58 -22.86 -2.31
C MET A 250 -14.00 -21.45 -2.37
N LEU A 251 -13.61 -21.03 -3.57
CA LEU A 251 -13.13 -19.71 -3.91
C LEU A 251 -14.21 -19.00 -4.73
N THR A 252 -14.48 -17.74 -4.40
CA THR A 252 -15.36 -16.86 -5.20
C THR A 252 -14.51 -15.78 -5.84
N PHE A 253 -14.43 -15.79 -7.16
CA PHE A 253 -13.69 -14.83 -7.98
C PHE A 253 -14.62 -13.68 -8.39
N ARG A 254 -14.21 -12.44 -8.09
CA ARG A 254 -14.91 -11.23 -8.52
C ARG A 254 -13.99 -10.38 -9.40
N PRO A 255 -14.32 -10.16 -10.68
CA PRO A 255 -13.47 -9.38 -11.55
C PRO A 255 -13.60 -7.90 -11.20
N ASP A 256 -12.48 -7.21 -11.07
CA ASP A 256 -12.46 -5.76 -11.05
C ASP A 256 -12.46 -5.24 -12.49
N LEU A 257 -13.62 -4.83 -12.97
CA LEU A 257 -13.84 -4.38 -14.34
C LEU A 257 -13.55 -2.88 -14.48
N GLY A 258 -13.80 -2.08 -13.45
CA GLY A 258 -13.68 -0.62 -13.52
C GLY A 258 -14.59 -0.03 -14.60
N ASN A 259 -14.03 0.87 -15.42
CA ASN A 259 -14.75 1.52 -16.53
C ASN A 259 -15.31 0.49 -17.52
N ASN A 260 -16.35 0.87 -18.27
CA ASN A 260 -17.11 0.00 -19.18
C ASN A 260 -16.31 -0.49 -20.43
N SER A 261 -15.20 -1.19 -20.22
CA SER A 261 -14.35 -1.77 -21.26
C SER A 261 -14.94 -3.10 -21.76
N VAL A 262 -15.37 -3.09 -23.03
CA VAL A 262 -15.91 -4.28 -23.71
C VAL A 262 -14.89 -5.41 -23.75
N ALA A 263 -13.62 -5.09 -24.04
CA ALA A 263 -12.54 -6.09 -24.10
C ALA A 263 -12.29 -6.74 -22.73
N LYS A 264 -12.27 -5.95 -21.66
CA LYS A 264 -12.05 -6.45 -20.29
C LYS A 264 -13.20 -7.34 -19.82
N ARG A 265 -14.44 -6.98 -20.17
CA ARG A 265 -15.63 -7.81 -19.91
C ARG A 265 -15.56 -9.13 -20.67
N ALA A 266 -15.27 -9.11 -21.97
CA ALA A 266 -15.16 -10.32 -22.78
C ALA A 266 -14.04 -11.25 -22.26
N ALA A 267 -12.87 -10.69 -21.92
CA ALA A 267 -11.77 -11.43 -21.33
C ALA A 267 -12.14 -12.05 -19.97
N ALA A 268 -12.79 -11.28 -19.09
CA ALA A 268 -13.25 -11.78 -17.80
C ALA A 268 -14.26 -12.92 -17.95
N GLU A 269 -15.19 -12.80 -18.90
CA GLU A 269 -16.19 -13.82 -19.18
C GLU A 269 -15.55 -15.12 -19.72
N ALA A 270 -14.64 -15.01 -20.68
CA ALA A 270 -13.90 -16.15 -21.22
C ALA A 270 -13.07 -16.87 -20.13
N PHE A 271 -12.42 -16.12 -19.24
CA PHE A 271 -11.70 -16.68 -18.11
C PHE A 271 -12.64 -17.41 -17.13
N ALA A 272 -13.77 -16.78 -16.77
CA ALA A 272 -14.77 -17.39 -15.89
C ALA A 272 -15.33 -18.69 -16.45
N MET A 273 -15.67 -18.73 -17.76
CA MET A 273 -16.20 -19.94 -18.39
C MET A 273 -15.24 -21.14 -18.33
N ARG A 274 -13.92 -20.91 -18.41
CA ARG A 274 -12.92 -21.98 -18.35
C ARG A 274 -12.82 -22.62 -16.95
N TYR A 275 -12.95 -21.81 -15.90
CA TYR A 275 -12.56 -22.24 -14.55
C TYR A 275 -13.71 -22.36 -13.56
N ARG A 276 -14.91 -21.87 -13.89
CA ARG A 276 -16.09 -21.99 -13.04
C ARG A 276 -16.50 -23.44 -12.79
N VAL A 277 -17.14 -23.65 -11.64
CA VAL A 277 -17.88 -24.88 -11.31
C VAL A 277 -19.35 -24.59 -11.05
N ASP A 278 -19.76 -23.33 -11.21
CA ASP A 278 -21.13 -22.86 -11.09
C ASP A 278 -21.63 -22.25 -12.41
N ASP A 279 -22.93 -21.95 -12.49
CA ASP A 279 -23.57 -21.40 -13.69
C ASP A 279 -23.50 -19.86 -13.78
N ARG A 280 -22.68 -19.23 -12.94
CA ARG A 280 -22.58 -17.76 -12.90
C ARG A 280 -21.75 -17.23 -14.06
N ARG A 281 -22.01 -15.98 -14.46
CA ARG A 281 -21.37 -15.34 -15.61
C ARG A 281 -20.01 -14.73 -15.29
N PHE A 282 -19.99 -13.57 -14.61
CA PHE A 282 -18.75 -12.85 -14.31
C PHE A 282 -18.16 -13.19 -12.94
N VAL A 283 -19.01 -13.24 -11.91
CA VAL A 283 -18.61 -13.65 -10.55
C VAL A 283 -18.81 -15.14 -10.44
N PHE A 284 -17.74 -15.91 -10.45
CA PHE A 284 -17.82 -17.37 -10.48
C PHE A 284 -17.20 -18.01 -9.23
N ARG A 285 -17.56 -19.27 -9.00
CA ARG A 285 -16.97 -20.10 -7.94
C ARG A 285 -16.09 -21.18 -8.52
N THR A 286 -15.05 -21.54 -7.78
CA THR A 286 -14.10 -22.61 -8.13
C THR A 286 -13.46 -23.20 -6.87
N THR A 287 -12.62 -24.22 -7.01
CA THR A 287 -11.94 -24.89 -5.89
C THR A 287 -10.49 -24.45 -5.75
N VAL A 288 -9.88 -24.73 -4.59
CA VAL A 288 -8.43 -24.53 -4.37
C VAL A 288 -7.60 -25.37 -5.34
N ASP A 289 -8.06 -26.57 -5.69
CA ASP A 289 -7.36 -27.44 -6.65
C ASP A 289 -7.34 -26.81 -8.05
N LYS A 290 -8.46 -26.24 -8.50
CA LYS A 290 -8.50 -25.48 -9.77
C LYS A 290 -7.62 -24.23 -9.74
N LEU A 291 -7.53 -23.51 -8.61
CA LEU A 291 -6.58 -22.41 -8.49
C LEU A 291 -5.13 -22.90 -8.59
N THR A 292 -4.83 -24.08 -8.04
CA THR A 292 -3.50 -24.69 -8.15
C THR A 292 -3.18 -24.98 -9.62
N GLU A 293 -4.12 -25.58 -10.35
CA GLU A 293 -4.00 -25.80 -11.81
C GLU A 293 -3.77 -24.49 -12.58
N MET A 294 -4.48 -23.41 -12.23
CA MET A 294 -4.28 -22.10 -12.86
C MET A 294 -2.85 -21.58 -12.70
N LEU A 295 -2.23 -21.80 -11.53
CA LEU A 295 -0.84 -21.41 -11.27
C LEU A 295 0.16 -22.27 -12.05
N GLU A 296 -0.08 -23.59 -12.11
CA GLU A 296 0.77 -24.52 -12.85
C GLU A 296 0.79 -24.20 -14.35
N ARG A 297 -0.37 -23.78 -14.90
CA ARG A 297 -0.51 -23.31 -16.28
C ARG A 297 -0.02 -21.87 -16.51
N ASN A 298 0.45 -21.17 -15.46
CA ASN A 298 0.83 -19.75 -15.48
C ASN A 298 -0.27 -18.83 -16.04
N GLU A 299 -1.54 -19.11 -15.71
CA GLU A 299 -2.68 -18.31 -16.17
C GLU A 299 -2.82 -16.97 -15.43
N GLY A 300 -2.16 -16.83 -14.28
CA GLY A 300 -2.13 -15.58 -13.53
C GLY A 300 -1.22 -15.65 -12.31
N ALA A 301 -1.07 -14.50 -11.65
CA ALA A 301 -0.22 -14.33 -10.48
C ALA A 301 -1.08 -13.95 -9.25
N PRO A 302 -0.98 -14.70 -8.13
CA PRO A 302 -1.66 -14.36 -6.90
C PRO A 302 -0.85 -13.33 -6.12
N THR A 303 -1.54 -12.41 -5.49
CA THR A 303 -1.00 -11.42 -4.55
C THR A 303 -1.90 -11.35 -3.33
N PHE A 304 -1.35 -10.97 -2.18
CA PHE A 304 -2.07 -11.05 -0.91
C PHE A 304 -2.13 -9.69 -0.22
N PRO A 305 -2.80 -8.70 -0.83
CA PRO A 305 -2.78 -7.31 -0.33
C PRO A 305 -3.39 -7.17 1.07
N SER A 306 -4.33 -8.04 1.44
CA SER A 306 -4.95 -8.04 2.78
C SER A 306 -4.07 -8.63 3.88
N LEU A 307 -2.86 -9.13 3.56
CA LEU A 307 -1.90 -9.58 4.57
C LEU A 307 -1.25 -8.38 5.25
N ASN A 308 -1.98 -7.86 6.22
CA ASN A 308 -1.54 -6.81 7.11
C ASN A 308 -1.80 -7.25 8.56
N TYR A 309 -0.74 -7.30 9.36
CA TYR A 309 -0.78 -7.79 10.74
C TYR A 309 -0.92 -6.67 11.77
N THR A 310 -0.75 -5.41 11.36
CA THR A 310 -0.86 -4.24 12.25
C THR A 310 -2.20 -3.51 12.10
N SER A 311 -2.86 -3.64 10.94
CA SER A 311 -4.17 -3.06 10.67
C SER A 311 -5.11 -4.05 10.01
N LYS A 312 -6.38 -4.05 10.42
CA LYS A 312 -7.42 -4.86 9.77
C LYS A 312 -7.78 -4.24 8.44
N GLN A 313 -7.17 -4.71 7.37
CA GLN A 313 -7.61 -4.39 6.02
C GLN A 313 -8.74 -5.33 5.62
N GLY A 314 -9.84 -4.76 5.13
CA GLY A 314 -10.93 -5.54 4.53
C GLY A 314 -10.47 -6.26 3.25
N PRO A 315 -11.23 -7.26 2.78
CA PRO A 315 -10.96 -7.86 1.49
C PRO A 315 -11.05 -6.80 0.38
N PRO A 316 -10.23 -6.90 -0.67
CA PRO A 316 -10.28 -5.95 -1.77
C PRO A 316 -11.66 -5.99 -2.46
N THR A 317 -12.15 -4.83 -2.86
CA THR A 317 -13.50 -4.65 -3.42
C THR A 317 -13.43 -4.55 -4.94
N ALA A 318 -14.17 -5.41 -5.64
CA ALA A 318 -14.27 -5.38 -7.09
C ALA A 318 -15.27 -4.29 -7.53
N THR A 319 -14.91 -3.54 -8.57
CA THR A 319 -15.77 -2.49 -9.13
C THR A 319 -16.16 -2.81 -10.57
N ALA A 320 -17.35 -2.36 -10.96
CA ALA A 320 -17.81 -2.41 -12.35
C ALA A 320 -18.75 -1.22 -12.59
N GLU A 321 -18.46 -0.42 -13.60
CA GLU A 321 -19.38 0.62 -14.04
C GLU A 321 -20.50 0.02 -14.89
N VAL A 322 -21.74 0.38 -14.58
CA VAL A 322 -22.89 0.11 -15.45
C VAL A 322 -22.91 1.20 -16.52
N GLU A 323 -23.27 0.83 -17.76
CA GLU A 323 -23.40 1.79 -18.86
C GLU A 323 -24.31 2.96 -18.42
N PRO A 324 -23.86 4.22 -18.49
CA PRO A 324 -24.68 5.34 -18.07
C PRO A 324 -25.95 5.42 -18.91
N SER A 325 -27.06 5.80 -18.24
CA SER A 325 -28.39 5.98 -18.84
C SER A 325 -28.34 6.71 -20.18
N ARG A 326 -29.01 6.16 -21.21
CA ARG A 326 -29.04 6.65 -22.60
C ARG A 326 -29.76 8.01 -22.80
N VAL A 327 -30.14 8.72 -21.74
CA VAL A 327 -30.83 10.00 -21.89
C VAL A 327 -29.83 11.02 -22.44
N ARG A 328 -30.07 11.48 -23.67
CA ARG A 328 -29.22 12.48 -24.32
C ARG A 328 -29.31 13.79 -23.55
N ALA A 329 -28.19 14.17 -22.94
CA ALA A 329 -28.01 15.45 -22.29
C ALA A 329 -27.22 16.39 -23.20
N PHE A 330 -27.58 17.67 -23.15
CA PHE A 330 -26.95 18.73 -23.90
C PHE A 330 -26.53 19.85 -22.96
N HIS A 331 -25.38 20.47 -23.21
CA HIS A 331 -24.96 21.67 -22.49
C HIS A 331 -24.86 22.86 -23.42
N ILE A 332 -24.92 24.06 -22.85
CA ILE A 332 -24.55 25.30 -23.54
C ILE A 332 -23.13 25.64 -23.09
N GLY A 333 -22.22 25.80 -24.04
CA GLY A 333 -20.81 26.06 -23.76
C GLY A 333 -20.57 27.45 -23.15
N LYS A 334 -19.29 27.76 -22.89
CA LYS A 334 -18.89 29.08 -22.41
C LYS A 334 -19.09 30.14 -23.48
N TYR A 335 -19.29 31.38 -23.04
CA TYR A 335 -19.44 32.54 -23.91
C TYR A 335 -18.65 33.76 -23.42
N PRO A 336 -18.36 34.74 -24.30
CA PRO A 336 -17.73 36.00 -23.91
C PRO A 336 -18.57 36.77 -22.89
N THR A 337 -17.90 37.38 -21.91
CA THR A 337 -18.51 38.22 -20.86
C THR A 337 -17.69 39.50 -20.67
N SER A 338 -18.18 40.45 -19.87
CA SER A 338 -17.47 41.67 -19.48
C SER A 338 -16.14 41.41 -18.76
N ARG A 339 -15.89 40.17 -18.31
CA ARG A 339 -14.62 39.72 -17.73
C ARG A 339 -13.55 39.37 -18.77
N CYS A 340 -13.93 39.17 -20.03
CA CYS A 340 -12.99 38.89 -21.12
C CYS A 340 -12.15 40.14 -21.47
N SER A 341 -11.05 39.93 -22.20
CA SER A 341 -10.22 41.04 -22.69
C SER A 341 -11.01 41.92 -23.66
N GLY A 342 -10.69 43.21 -23.71
CA GLY A 342 -11.33 44.15 -24.62
C GLY A 342 -11.17 43.76 -26.10
N ASP A 343 -10.11 43.03 -26.43
CA ASP A 343 -9.82 42.59 -27.80
C ASP A 343 -10.77 41.49 -28.28
N ILE A 344 -11.14 40.55 -27.42
CA ILE A 344 -12.16 39.52 -27.74
C ILE A 344 -13.51 40.20 -28.05
N LEU A 345 -13.91 41.19 -27.24
CA LEU A 345 -15.17 41.91 -27.49
C LEU A 345 -15.15 42.68 -28.82
N ARG A 346 -14.00 43.28 -29.18
CA ARG A 346 -13.84 43.96 -30.47
C ARG A 346 -13.83 42.99 -31.65
N GLU A 347 -13.26 41.81 -31.48
CA GLU A 347 -13.25 40.75 -32.50
C GLU A 347 -14.68 40.32 -32.84
N VAL A 348 -15.52 40.03 -31.84
CA VAL A 348 -16.94 39.69 -32.05
C VAL A 348 -17.68 40.83 -32.75
N LEU A 349 -17.52 42.08 -32.30
CA LEU A 349 -18.18 43.23 -32.93
C LEU A 349 -17.73 43.46 -34.38
N ARG A 350 -16.45 43.20 -34.68
CA ARG A 350 -15.87 43.33 -36.03
C ARG A 350 -16.46 42.32 -37.01
N GLU A 351 -16.62 41.07 -36.58
CA GLU A 351 -17.19 39.98 -37.40
C GLU A 351 -18.60 40.32 -37.89
N HIS A 352 -19.36 41.07 -37.08
CA HIS A 352 -20.73 41.47 -37.39
C HIS A 352 -20.88 42.93 -37.86
N GLY A 353 -19.77 43.61 -38.20
CA GLY A 353 -19.80 44.96 -38.78
C GLY A 353 -20.22 46.09 -37.82
N VAL A 354 -20.15 45.86 -36.50
CA VAL A 354 -20.56 46.85 -35.47
C VAL A 354 -19.37 47.76 -35.09
N PRO A 355 -19.55 49.09 -34.97
CA PRO A 355 -18.46 50.01 -34.66
C PRO A 355 -17.75 49.72 -33.32
N MET A 356 -16.43 49.49 -33.35
CA MET A 356 -15.58 49.13 -32.18
C MET A 356 -15.14 50.34 -31.31
N THR A 357 -15.75 51.51 -31.47
CA THR A 357 -15.36 52.74 -30.76
C THR A 357 -15.96 52.82 -29.35
N GLY A 358 -15.17 53.28 -28.38
CA GLY A 358 -15.61 53.55 -27.00
C GLY A 358 -14.88 52.72 -25.92
N ALA A 359 -15.14 53.07 -24.66
CA ALA A 359 -14.68 52.34 -23.49
C ALA A 359 -15.35 50.96 -23.38
N LYS A 360 -14.82 50.07 -22.54
CA LYS A 360 -15.27 48.67 -22.40
C LYS A 360 -16.77 48.53 -22.18
N ASP A 361 -17.36 49.40 -21.35
CA ASP A 361 -18.81 49.35 -21.05
C ASP A 361 -19.66 49.68 -22.28
N LYS A 362 -19.19 50.58 -23.15
CA LYS A 362 -19.85 50.88 -24.43
C LYS A 362 -19.75 49.71 -25.42
N LEU A 363 -18.66 48.96 -25.39
CA LEU A 363 -18.51 47.74 -26.20
C LEU A 363 -19.44 46.63 -25.72
N VAL A 364 -19.62 46.48 -24.40
CA VAL A 364 -20.56 45.52 -23.81
C VAL A 364 -22.00 45.88 -24.16
N SER A 365 -22.40 47.15 -24.08
CA SER A 365 -23.73 47.60 -24.50
C SER A 365 -23.98 47.37 -25.99
N LYS A 366 -23.01 47.66 -26.87
CA LYS A 366 -23.11 47.36 -28.31
C LYS A 366 -23.23 45.86 -28.58
N LEU A 367 -22.53 45.03 -27.81
CA LEU A 367 -22.63 43.57 -27.92
C LEU A 367 -24.00 43.07 -27.44
N ALA A 368 -24.58 43.66 -26.39
CA ALA A 368 -25.94 43.35 -25.94
C ALA A 368 -26.97 43.63 -27.04
N GLY A 369 -26.88 44.79 -27.71
CA GLY A 369 -27.72 45.12 -28.86
C GLY A 369 -27.55 44.13 -30.02
N LEU A 370 -26.29 43.78 -30.36
CA LEU A 370 -26.00 42.77 -31.39
C LEU A 370 -26.60 41.39 -31.05
N ILE A 371 -26.55 40.96 -29.79
CA ILE A 371 -27.17 39.72 -29.34
C ILE A 371 -28.69 39.80 -29.49
N ALA A 372 -29.31 40.93 -29.13
CA ALA A 372 -30.76 41.12 -29.28
C ALA A 372 -31.20 41.09 -30.75
N ASP A 373 -30.46 41.74 -31.64
CA ASP A 373 -30.71 41.70 -33.08
C ASP A 373 -30.54 40.28 -33.65
N THR A 374 -29.50 39.57 -33.22
CA THR A 374 -29.21 38.20 -33.67
C THR A 374 -30.25 37.22 -33.14
N TYR A 375 -30.67 37.39 -31.90
CA TYR A 375 -31.77 36.63 -31.30
C TYR A 375 -33.05 36.80 -32.10
N ALA A 376 -33.45 38.05 -32.40
CA ALA A 376 -34.67 38.32 -33.16
C ALA A 376 -34.63 37.70 -34.57
N LYS A 377 -33.46 37.69 -35.23
CA LYS A 377 -33.27 37.05 -36.54
C LYS A 377 -33.44 35.54 -36.52
N HIS A 378 -33.04 34.87 -35.44
CA HIS A 378 -33.05 33.41 -35.33
C HIS A 378 -34.14 32.86 -34.41
N GLN A 379 -35.03 33.71 -33.90
CA GLN A 379 -36.08 33.31 -32.98
C GLN A 379 -36.98 32.23 -33.58
N SER A 380 -37.38 32.38 -34.85
CA SER A 380 -38.19 31.39 -35.56
C SER A 380 -37.52 30.02 -35.68
N ASP A 381 -36.20 30.00 -35.91
CA ASP A 381 -35.43 28.77 -36.06
C ASP A 381 -35.29 28.05 -34.71
N LEU A 382 -35.06 28.83 -33.65
CA LEU A 382 -34.98 28.33 -32.27
C LEU A 382 -36.35 27.80 -31.80
N ASP A 383 -37.43 28.54 -32.06
CA ASP A 383 -38.80 28.12 -31.74
C ASP A 383 -39.17 26.82 -32.43
N HIS A 384 -38.83 26.68 -33.72
CA HIS A 384 -39.05 25.45 -34.47
C HIS A 384 -38.29 24.27 -33.86
N PHE A 385 -36.99 24.44 -33.60
CA PHE A 385 -36.14 23.39 -33.04
C PHE A 385 -36.58 22.94 -31.64
N PHE A 386 -36.87 23.88 -30.75
CA PHE A 386 -37.30 23.58 -29.38
C PHE A 386 -38.78 23.16 -29.28
N ALA A 387 -39.58 23.36 -30.35
CA ALA A 387 -40.92 22.77 -30.47
C ALA A 387 -40.84 21.32 -30.94
N GLU A 388 -39.96 21.01 -31.91
CA GLU A 388 -39.72 19.66 -32.40
C GLU A 388 -39.01 18.77 -31.36
N HIS A 389 -38.21 19.37 -30.48
CA HIS A 389 -37.43 18.67 -29.47
C HIS A 389 -37.74 19.22 -28.09
N ARG A 390 -38.35 18.40 -27.23
CA ARG A 390 -38.70 18.82 -25.87
C ARG A 390 -37.52 18.66 -24.94
N PHE A 391 -37.24 19.67 -24.12
CA PHE A 391 -36.12 19.63 -23.17
C PHE A 391 -36.54 19.95 -21.73
N LEU A 392 -35.88 19.26 -20.79
CA LEU A 392 -35.92 19.56 -19.37
C LEU A 392 -34.55 20.01 -18.88
N ARG A 393 -34.50 21.10 -18.12
CA ARG A 393 -33.30 21.53 -17.43
C ARG A 393 -33.04 20.63 -16.22
N ILE A 394 -31.81 20.18 -16.09
CA ILE A 394 -31.26 19.54 -14.89
C ILE A 394 -30.16 20.41 -14.28
N ALA A 395 -30.02 20.35 -12.96
CA ALA A 395 -29.10 21.22 -12.22
C ALA A 395 -27.61 20.95 -12.49
N SER A 396 -27.25 19.73 -12.88
CA SER A 396 -25.86 19.32 -13.12
C SER A 396 -25.72 18.63 -14.49
N ALA A 397 -24.70 19.03 -15.25
CA ALA A 397 -24.41 18.44 -16.54
C ALA A 397 -23.66 17.10 -16.36
N PRO A 398 -24.14 15.98 -16.95
CA PRO A 398 -23.37 14.75 -16.96
C PRO A 398 -22.11 14.91 -17.83
N SER A 399 -21.07 14.12 -17.54
CA SER A 399 -19.82 14.12 -18.33
C SER A 399 -20.01 13.72 -19.79
N SER A 400 -21.14 13.09 -20.12
CA SER A 400 -21.54 12.69 -21.47
C SER A 400 -22.41 13.72 -22.20
N ALA A 401 -22.59 14.93 -21.66
CA ALA A 401 -23.40 15.96 -22.31
C ALA A 401 -22.72 16.46 -23.59
N ALA A 402 -23.49 16.57 -24.68
CA ALA A 402 -23.02 17.09 -25.97
C ALA A 402 -23.39 18.56 -26.16
N ASP A 403 -22.84 19.22 -27.17
CA ASP A 403 -23.32 20.55 -27.60
C ASP A 403 -24.69 20.44 -28.31
N LEU A 404 -25.55 21.46 -28.16
CA LEU A 404 -26.84 21.53 -28.86
C LEU A 404 -26.65 21.68 -30.38
N PRO A 405 -27.21 20.82 -31.24
CA PRO A 405 -26.98 20.84 -32.69
C PRO A 405 -27.79 21.92 -33.42
N ILE A 406 -27.60 23.19 -33.04
CA ILE A 406 -28.25 24.36 -33.65
C ILE A 406 -27.31 25.57 -33.58
N LEU A 407 -27.45 26.48 -34.56
CA LEU A 407 -26.59 27.67 -34.76
C LEU A 407 -25.09 27.32 -34.83
N GLU A 408 -24.74 26.16 -35.41
CA GLU A 408 -23.35 25.66 -35.47
C GLU A 408 -22.42 26.54 -36.31
N ASP A 409 -22.99 27.32 -37.23
CA ASP A 409 -22.35 28.32 -38.07
C ASP A 409 -21.90 29.57 -37.29
N MET A 410 -22.46 29.81 -36.10
CA MET A 410 -22.09 30.94 -35.25
C MET A 410 -20.95 30.58 -34.30
N ARG A 411 -19.82 31.31 -34.39
CA ARG A 411 -18.65 31.04 -33.57
C ARG A 411 -18.75 31.61 -32.15
N TYR A 412 -18.90 32.93 -32.02
CA TYR A 412 -18.81 33.61 -30.73
C TYR A 412 -20.16 33.92 -30.08
N LEU A 413 -21.23 34.05 -30.88
CA LEU A 413 -22.56 34.43 -30.39
C LEU A 413 -23.46 33.23 -30.06
N ARG A 414 -23.17 32.03 -30.61
CA ARG A 414 -24.01 30.83 -30.45
C ARG A 414 -24.47 30.60 -29.02
N ASN A 415 -23.50 30.49 -28.10
CA ASN A 415 -23.81 30.18 -26.70
C ASN A 415 -24.55 31.32 -25.99
N LEU A 416 -24.34 32.59 -26.38
CA LEU A 416 -25.07 33.74 -25.82
C LEU A 416 -26.52 33.76 -26.26
N VAL A 417 -26.76 33.58 -27.56
CA VAL A 417 -28.11 33.54 -28.15
C VAL A 417 -28.89 32.35 -27.59
N LEU A 418 -28.27 31.17 -27.52
CA LEU A 418 -28.89 29.98 -26.91
C LEU A 418 -29.18 30.18 -25.43
N THR A 419 -28.28 30.80 -24.68
CA THR A 419 -28.51 31.08 -23.25
C THR A 419 -29.65 32.08 -23.06
N ALA A 420 -29.70 33.15 -23.86
CA ALA A 420 -30.78 34.13 -23.83
C ALA A 420 -32.14 33.48 -24.14
N TYR A 421 -32.20 32.65 -25.18
CA TYR A 421 -33.39 31.88 -25.53
C TYR A 421 -33.84 30.96 -24.40
N VAL A 422 -32.94 30.12 -23.89
CA VAL A 422 -33.30 29.17 -22.84
C VAL A 422 -33.81 29.87 -21.60
N ILE A 423 -33.17 30.95 -21.15
CA ILE A 423 -33.64 31.65 -19.94
C ILE A 423 -35.00 32.32 -20.15
N ARG A 424 -35.25 32.85 -21.35
CA ARG A 424 -36.53 33.50 -21.68
C ARG A 424 -37.66 32.48 -21.82
N HIS A 425 -37.37 31.26 -22.27
CA HIS A 425 -38.38 30.22 -22.53
C HIS A 425 -38.45 29.11 -21.46
N LEU A 426 -37.76 29.29 -20.31
CA LEU A 426 -37.81 28.35 -19.19
C LEU A 426 -39.03 28.59 -18.30
N ARG A 427 -40.02 27.69 -18.42
CA ARG A 427 -41.17 27.66 -17.52
C ARG A 427 -40.83 26.97 -16.21
N GLY A 428 -41.13 27.65 -15.10
CA GLY A 428 -40.90 27.10 -13.75
C GLY A 428 -39.45 26.69 -13.49
N ASN A 429 -38.49 27.29 -14.22
CA ASN A 429 -37.06 27.00 -14.14
C ASN A 429 -36.64 25.57 -14.54
N ALA A 430 -37.53 24.79 -15.15
CA ALA A 430 -37.31 23.36 -15.42
C ALA A 430 -37.70 22.92 -16.84
N ILE A 431 -38.75 23.49 -17.42
CA ILE A 431 -39.29 23.06 -18.72
C ILE A 431 -38.96 24.11 -19.77
N LEU A 432 -38.29 23.73 -20.85
CA LEU A 432 -38.05 24.62 -21.99
C LEU A 432 -39.24 24.53 -22.94
N GLU A 433 -40.00 25.61 -23.07
CA GLU A 433 -41.27 25.64 -23.81
C GLU A 433 -41.31 26.88 -24.73
N PRO A 434 -41.25 26.72 -26.07
CA PRO A 434 -41.25 27.86 -27.00
C PRO A 434 -42.45 28.79 -26.86
N SER A 435 -43.64 28.23 -26.56
CA SER A 435 -44.87 28.99 -26.34
C SER A 435 -44.89 29.78 -25.03
N HIS A 436 -43.93 29.56 -24.13
CA HIS A 436 -43.74 30.35 -22.92
C HIS A 436 -42.64 31.37 -23.12
N GLU A 437 -42.92 32.64 -22.86
CA GLU A 437 -41.93 33.71 -22.95
C GLU A 437 -41.95 34.56 -21.68
N ASN A 438 -40.80 34.65 -21.02
CA ASN A 438 -40.60 35.51 -19.87
C ASN A 438 -40.30 36.94 -20.34
N ALA A 439 -41.31 37.80 -20.30
CA ALA A 439 -41.23 39.21 -20.69
C ALA A 439 -40.76 40.15 -19.55
N THR A 440 -40.20 39.62 -18.45
CA THR A 440 -39.72 40.46 -17.32
C THR A 440 -38.59 41.41 -17.74
N TYR A 441 -37.79 41.02 -18.74
CA TYR A 441 -36.70 41.83 -19.30
C TYR A 441 -36.83 41.88 -20.82
N THR A 442 -36.43 43.00 -21.42
CA THR A 442 -36.18 43.05 -22.86
C THR A 442 -35.01 42.11 -23.23
N VAL A 443 -34.93 41.67 -24.49
CA VAL A 443 -33.84 40.78 -24.93
C VAL A 443 -32.48 41.47 -24.75
N GLU A 444 -32.42 42.78 -24.97
CA GLU A 444 -31.22 43.59 -24.78
C GLU A 444 -30.81 43.70 -23.31
N GLU A 445 -31.76 43.92 -22.39
CA GLU A 445 -31.50 43.91 -20.94
C GLU A 445 -31.03 42.52 -20.45
N LEU A 446 -31.63 41.46 -20.98
CA LEU A 446 -31.24 40.08 -20.70
C LEU A 446 -29.82 39.80 -21.20
N ALA A 447 -29.51 40.20 -22.43
CA ALA A 447 -28.17 40.06 -23.01
C ALA A 447 -27.13 40.85 -22.21
N LEU A 448 -27.47 42.06 -21.76
CA LEU A 448 -26.60 42.87 -20.90
C LEU A 448 -26.35 42.16 -19.56
N ALA A 449 -27.39 41.62 -18.91
CA ALA A 449 -27.27 40.89 -17.66
C ALA A 449 -26.41 39.61 -17.78
N LEU A 450 -26.49 38.91 -18.92
CA LEU A 450 -25.64 37.75 -19.24
C LEU A 450 -24.17 38.15 -19.45
N LEU A 451 -23.92 39.23 -20.19
CA LEU A 451 -22.58 39.74 -20.43
C LEU A 451 -21.93 40.25 -19.14
N GLU A 452 -22.68 40.90 -18.26
CA GLU A 452 -22.19 41.36 -16.96
C GLU A 452 -22.02 40.23 -15.93
N GLY A 453 -22.52 39.03 -16.23
CA GLY A 453 -22.47 37.88 -15.33
C GLY A 453 -23.42 38.00 -14.14
N LYS A 454 -24.42 38.88 -14.20
CA LYS A 454 -25.51 38.99 -13.22
C LYS A 454 -26.48 37.80 -13.33
N LEU A 455 -26.51 37.18 -14.51
CA LEU A 455 -27.33 36.04 -14.84
C LEU A 455 -26.49 34.99 -15.56
N ALA A 456 -26.78 33.71 -15.35
CA ALA A 456 -26.14 32.61 -16.07
C ALA A 456 -27.08 31.40 -16.13
N PHE A 457 -27.00 30.64 -17.22
CA PHE A 457 -27.60 29.32 -17.29
C PHE A 457 -26.64 28.30 -16.66
N THR A 458 -27.13 27.55 -15.66
CA THR A 458 -26.37 26.48 -15.01
C THR A 458 -27.07 25.13 -15.19
N GLY A 459 -26.27 24.10 -15.46
CA GLY A 459 -26.76 22.73 -15.65
C GLY A 459 -26.76 22.28 -17.11
N ALA A 460 -27.66 21.35 -17.43
CA ALA A 460 -27.79 20.77 -18.77
C ALA A 460 -29.26 20.63 -19.17
N LEU A 461 -29.52 20.40 -20.45
CA LEU A 461 -30.82 20.11 -21.02
C LEU A 461 -30.90 18.62 -21.36
N LEU A 462 -31.85 17.91 -20.77
CA LEU A 462 -32.20 16.55 -21.16
C LEU A 462 -33.27 16.59 -22.23
N ARG A 463 -33.05 15.92 -23.36
CA ARG A 463 -34.10 15.73 -24.36
C ARG A 463 -35.10 14.68 -23.86
N VAL A 464 -36.38 15.05 -23.81
CA VAL A 464 -37.48 14.24 -23.31
C VAL A 464 -38.42 13.93 -24.46
N ALA A 465 -38.10 12.85 -25.18
CA ALA A 465 -38.74 12.37 -26.41
C ALA A 465 -38.76 13.43 -27.54
#